data_AF-A0A942HN28-F1
#
_entry.id   AF-A0A942HN28-F1
#
_cell.length_a   1.000
_cell.length_b   1.000
_cell.length_c   1.000
_cell.angle_alpha   90.00
_cell.angle_beta   90.00
_cell.angle_gamma   90.00
#
_symmetry.space_group_name_H-M   'P 1'
#
loop_
_entity.id
_entity.type
_entity.pdbx_description
1 polymer ?
#
loop_
_entity_poly.entity_id
_entity_poly.type
_entity_poly.pdbx_seq_one_letter_code
_entity_poly.pdbx_strand_id
1 'polypeptide(L)'
;MPDPSIARFRRVISSAYASLEARRQEVNDLNVFPVADGDTGDNMAMTLRAVMEELDRLDGAEIDEVGRTELVQALARAALMGARGNSGVILSQIVRGAAEELASRPGELVDPVLVAAAFASAADAAYDSVREPAEGTMLTVFREMAHSLARQLAHLEADKSRLGRDVSEAEQDEVLAAVLERAIEDGERAVARTPEQLEVLRESGVVDAGGHGLVLILAGVVAGLRGDGAPPPEISHHEAPRLSRPHHEDSRYRYCTNFIVSGSGLSNRRFMPRLEGLGDSVLVVGDDVTLKVHVHTDEPERAVALFDGVGEVTNLDVADMREQMAERDARLGAVRARTGAIAVAAGAGFERLFAELGATVVPGGETLNPSTMELLAGIHGVDAAEVLVLPSSSNVVMAAERACELSDKPARVVPATSQQASLLALVELDPEAAVDANAERLEAALAHLATGGVAPAARDDARGRFKQGDAVGFVGGEIVAWGGAGSTLTETIQHLSAGAEIVTVIAGEGAPIELADVDTHAPDGVEIEKHEGGQPSWWWLLAAQ
;
A
#
# COMPACT_ATOMS: atom_id res chain seq x y z
N MET A 1 27.74 -7.67 -23.77
CA MET A 1 27.19 -6.65 -22.84
C MET A 1 25.71 -6.57 -23.18
N PRO A 2 24.79 -6.46 -22.22
CA PRO A 2 23.38 -6.28 -22.56
C PRO A 2 23.22 -5.08 -23.48
N ASP A 3 22.28 -5.15 -24.44
CA ASP A 3 21.92 -4.01 -25.29
C ASP A 3 21.56 -2.82 -24.38
N PRO A 4 22.26 -1.68 -24.47
CA PRO A 4 21.98 -0.52 -23.65
C PRO A 4 20.52 -0.04 -23.75
N SER A 5 19.87 -0.26 -24.90
CA SER A 5 18.46 0.08 -25.10
C SER A 5 17.53 -0.79 -24.26
N ILE A 6 17.81 -2.09 -24.12
CA ILE A 6 16.99 -3.01 -23.32
C ILE A 6 17.20 -2.76 -21.84
N ALA A 7 18.45 -2.56 -21.41
CA ALA A 7 18.77 -2.21 -20.03
C ALA A 7 18.10 -0.88 -19.60
N ARG A 8 18.13 0.13 -20.47
CA ARG A 8 17.39 1.39 -20.26
C ARG A 8 15.89 1.15 -20.17
N PHE A 9 15.32 0.40 -21.11
CA PHE A 9 13.89 0.15 -21.14
C PHE A 9 13.41 -0.59 -19.88
N ARG A 10 14.13 -1.63 -19.47
CA ARG A 10 13.88 -2.37 -18.22
C ARG A 10 13.92 -1.44 -17.02
N ARG A 11 14.96 -0.61 -16.90
CA ARG A 11 15.09 0.36 -15.80
C ARG A 11 13.91 1.33 -15.74
N VAL A 12 13.50 1.87 -16.89
CA VAL A 12 12.37 2.80 -17.01
C VAL A 12 11.05 2.15 -16.61
N ILE A 13 10.75 0.95 -17.12
CA ILE A 13 9.50 0.24 -16.79
C ILE A 13 9.47 -0.21 -15.33
N SER A 14 10.58 -0.72 -14.79
CA SER A 14 10.67 -1.10 -13.37
C SER A 14 10.44 0.10 -12.45
N SER A 15 10.97 1.27 -12.80
CA SER A 15 10.78 2.51 -12.03
C SER A 15 9.34 3.02 -12.13
N ALA A 16 8.72 2.92 -13.31
CA ALA A 16 7.31 3.24 -13.52
C ALA A 16 6.39 2.34 -12.67
N TYR A 17 6.63 1.03 -12.67
CA TYR A 17 5.91 0.08 -11.83
C TYR A 17 6.09 0.38 -10.34
N ALA A 18 7.33 0.57 -9.88
CA ALA A 18 7.62 0.87 -8.48
C ALA A 18 6.92 2.16 -7.99
N SER A 19 6.88 3.20 -8.83
CA SER A 19 6.22 4.47 -8.49
C SER A 19 4.70 4.32 -8.38
N LEU A 20 4.07 3.50 -9.23
CA LEU A 20 2.65 3.21 -9.13
C LEU A 20 2.37 2.32 -7.91
N GLU A 21 3.15 1.25 -7.71
CA GLU A 21 2.96 0.28 -6.63
C GLU A 21 3.04 0.95 -5.25
N ALA A 22 3.99 1.88 -5.06
CA ALA A 22 4.14 2.63 -3.82
C ALA A 22 2.90 3.47 -3.44
N ARG A 23 2.07 3.82 -4.42
CA ARG A 23 0.84 4.62 -4.24
C ARG A 23 -0.39 3.92 -4.80
N ARG A 24 -0.33 2.59 -4.96
CA ARG A 24 -1.42 1.77 -5.52
C ARG A 24 -2.71 1.95 -4.73
N GLN A 25 -2.61 1.94 -3.39
CA GLN A 25 -3.76 2.09 -2.51
C GLN A 25 -4.39 3.48 -2.62
N GLU A 26 -3.58 4.54 -2.79
CA GLU A 26 -4.09 5.89 -3.02
C GLU A 26 -4.91 5.96 -4.31
N VAL A 27 -4.42 5.36 -5.39
CA VAL A 27 -5.16 5.27 -6.67
C VAL A 27 -6.46 4.48 -6.51
N ASN A 28 -6.43 3.37 -5.76
CA ASN A 28 -7.62 2.57 -5.46
C ASN A 28 -8.67 3.38 -4.67
N ASP A 29 -8.25 4.17 -3.69
CA ASP A 29 -9.17 4.93 -2.84
C ASP A 29 -9.87 6.08 -3.60
N LEU A 30 -9.22 6.63 -4.63
CA LEU A 30 -9.79 7.63 -5.55
C LEU A 30 -10.81 7.03 -6.54
N ASN A 31 -10.84 5.71 -6.72
CA ASN A 31 -11.68 5.08 -7.73
C ASN A 31 -13.17 5.21 -7.36
N VAL A 32 -13.87 6.09 -8.10
CA VAL A 32 -15.32 6.32 -7.99
C VAL A 32 -16.03 6.26 -9.34
N PHE A 33 -15.30 6.02 -10.44
CA PHE A 33 -15.85 6.01 -11.80
C PHE A 33 -15.15 4.97 -12.69
N PRO A 34 -15.90 4.23 -13.54
CA PRO A 34 -17.37 4.22 -13.64
C PRO A 34 -18.04 3.50 -12.46
N VAL A 35 -17.30 2.66 -11.76
CA VAL A 35 -17.74 1.91 -10.59
C VAL A 35 -16.79 2.19 -9.44
N ALA A 36 -17.31 2.44 -8.24
CA ALA A 36 -16.52 2.72 -7.04
C ALA A 36 -16.05 1.45 -6.33
N ASP A 37 -15.51 0.48 -7.08
CA ASP A 37 -15.04 -0.82 -6.58
C ASP A 37 -13.62 -0.79 -6.00
N GLY A 38 -12.88 0.30 -6.21
CA GLY A 38 -11.57 0.47 -5.58
C GLY A 38 -10.45 -0.37 -6.21
N ASP A 39 -10.56 -0.76 -7.47
CA ASP A 39 -9.60 -1.67 -8.13
C ASP A 39 -8.66 -1.01 -9.17
N THR A 40 -8.79 0.30 -9.42
CA THR A 40 -8.12 0.97 -10.55
C THR A 40 -6.60 0.85 -10.49
N GLY A 41 -6.00 1.04 -9.31
CA GLY A 41 -4.57 0.89 -9.08
C GLY A 41 -4.11 -0.55 -9.23
N ASP A 42 -4.90 -1.52 -8.75
CA ASP A 42 -4.63 -2.96 -8.95
C ASP A 42 -4.61 -3.34 -10.43
N ASN A 43 -5.63 -2.91 -11.18
CA ASN A 43 -5.75 -3.15 -12.61
C ASN A 43 -4.58 -2.57 -13.40
N MET A 44 -4.14 -1.36 -13.08
CA MET A 44 -2.98 -0.73 -13.73
C MET A 44 -1.65 -1.40 -13.34
N ALA A 45 -1.47 -1.77 -12.07
CA ALA A 45 -0.28 -2.47 -11.59
C ALA A 45 -0.15 -3.86 -12.23
N MET A 46 -1.24 -4.60 -12.39
CA MET A 46 -1.25 -5.89 -13.09
C MET A 46 -0.82 -5.77 -14.55
N THR A 47 -1.30 -4.75 -15.28
CA THR A 47 -0.86 -4.48 -16.66
C THR A 47 0.64 -4.24 -16.74
N LEU A 48 1.20 -3.41 -15.86
CA LEU A 48 2.64 -3.14 -15.84
C LEU A 48 3.45 -4.36 -15.41
N ARG A 49 2.96 -5.16 -14.45
CA ARG A 49 3.62 -6.39 -14.01
C ARG A 49 3.75 -7.38 -15.16
N ALA A 50 2.72 -7.56 -15.98
CA ALA A 50 2.78 -8.43 -17.15
C ALA A 50 3.85 -7.97 -18.16
N VAL A 51 4.05 -6.66 -18.32
CA VAL A 51 5.14 -6.11 -19.15
C VAL A 51 6.51 -6.44 -18.55
N MET A 52 6.68 -6.32 -17.23
CA MET A 52 7.95 -6.68 -16.56
C MET A 52 8.25 -8.18 -16.67
N GLU A 53 7.26 -9.04 -16.48
CA GLU A 53 7.42 -10.50 -16.63
C GLU A 53 7.80 -10.90 -18.06
N GLU A 54 7.33 -10.14 -19.06
CA GLU A 54 7.77 -10.30 -20.45
C GLU A 54 9.24 -9.90 -20.62
N LEU A 55 9.65 -8.77 -20.05
CA LEU A 55 11.05 -8.31 -20.07
C LEU A 55 11.98 -9.34 -19.42
N ASP A 56 11.59 -9.90 -18.26
CA ASP A 56 12.34 -10.95 -17.57
C ASP A 56 12.56 -12.19 -18.44
N ARG A 57 11.58 -12.53 -19.27
CA ARG A 57 11.67 -13.68 -20.17
C ARG A 57 12.58 -13.41 -21.36
N LEU A 58 12.52 -12.19 -21.91
CA LEU A 58 13.35 -11.76 -23.03
C LEU A 58 14.82 -11.59 -22.64
N ASP A 59 15.10 -11.18 -21.39
CA ASP A 59 16.45 -11.10 -20.83
C ASP A 59 17.18 -12.46 -20.77
N GLY A 60 16.44 -13.58 -20.85
CA GLY A 60 16.99 -14.94 -20.89
C GLY A 60 17.32 -15.49 -22.28
N ALA A 61 16.88 -14.84 -23.37
CA ALA A 61 17.23 -15.21 -24.75
C ALA A 61 18.55 -14.54 -25.18
N GLU A 62 19.25 -15.02 -26.22
CA GLU A 62 20.41 -14.27 -26.76
C GLU A 62 19.94 -12.93 -27.35
N ILE A 63 20.01 -11.90 -26.50
CA ILE A 63 19.51 -10.52 -26.67
C ILE A 63 20.03 -9.85 -27.96
N ASP A 64 21.11 -10.35 -28.55
CA ASP A 64 21.80 -9.77 -29.71
C ASP A 64 20.98 -9.84 -31.03
N GLU A 65 19.85 -10.57 -31.07
CA GLU A 65 18.98 -10.69 -32.26
C GLU A 65 17.58 -10.04 -32.13
N VAL A 66 17.11 -9.67 -30.93
CA VAL A 66 15.76 -9.10 -30.74
C VAL A 66 15.79 -7.61 -31.07
N GLY A 67 15.44 -7.26 -32.31
CA GLY A 67 15.34 -5.87 -32.72
C GLY A 67 14.28 -5.09 -31.91
N ARG A 68 14.47 -3.76 -31.77
CA ARG A 68 13.53 -2.85 -31.08
C ARG A 68 12.06 -3.11 -31.41
N THR A 69 11.76 -3.42 -32.68
CA THR A 69 10.41 -3.73 -33.16
C THR A 69 9.81 -4.96 -32.49
N GLU A 70 10.58 -6.05 -32.34
CA GLU A 70 10.09 -7.30 -31.76
C GLU A 70 9.88 -7.16 -30.24
N LEU A 71 10.82 -6.50 -29.55
CA LEU A 71 10.69 -6.17 -28.14
C LEU A 71 9.41 -5.37 -27.88
N VAL A 72 9.24 -4.27 -28.59
CA VAL A 72 8.07 -3.38 -28.48
C VAL A 72 6.76 -4.14 -28.72
N GLN A 73 6.71 -5.00 -29.75
CA GLN A 73 5.53 -5.80 -30.06
C GLN A 73 5.23 -6.86 -28.98
N ALA A 74 6.26 -7.52 -28.46
CA ALA A 74 6.12 -8.50 -27.37
C ALA A 74 5.55 -7.84 -26.11
N LEU A 75 6.06 -6.65 -25.76
CA LEU A 75 5.62 -5.90 -24.58
C LEU A 75 4.21 -5.35 -24.72
N ALA A 76 3.87 -4.81 -25.89
CA ALA A 76 2.50 -4.36 -26.17
C ALA A 76 1.50 -5.53 -26.08
N ARG A 77 1.89 -6.71 -26.57
CA ARG A 77 1.10 -7.94 -26.42
C ARG A 77 1.00 -8.35 -24.95
N ALA A 78 2.09 -8.31 -24.20
CA ALA A 78 2.09 -8.66 -22.77
C ALA A 78 1.17 -7.73 -21.96
N ALA A 79 1.24 -6.41 -22.20
CA ALA A 79 0.33 -5.44 -21.58
C ALA A 79 -1.14 -5.77 -21.89
N LEU A 80 -1.46 -6.12 -23.15
CA LEU A 80 -2.82 -6.48 -23.56
C LEU A 80 -3.32 -7.76 -22.89
N MET A 81 -2.46 -8.78 -22.78
CA MET A 81 -2.83 -10.05 -22.16
C MET A 81 -3.01 -9.90 -20.64
N GLY A 82 -2.13 -9.13 -20.00
CA GLY A 82 -2.14 -8.85 -18.56
C GLY A 82 -3.22 -7.86 -18.11
N ALA A 83 -3.77 -7.06 -19.02
CA ALA A 83 -4.80 -6.08 -18.70
C ALA A 83 -6.03 -6.71 -18.04
N ARG A 84 -6.57 -6.05 -17.02
CA ARG A 84 -7.86 -6.36 -16.39
C ARG A 84 -8.60 -5.06 -16.10
N GLY A 85 -9.93 -5.13 -16.09
CA GLY A 85 -10.77 -3.95 -15.88
C GLY A 85 -10.63 -2.90 -16.99
N ASN A 86 -11.38 -1.81 -16.86
CA ASN A 86 -11.30 -0.70 -17.82
C ASN A 86 -9.95 0.01 -17.80
N SER A 87 -9.44 0.34 -16.61
CA SER A 87 -8.18 1.08 -16.47
C SER A 87 -6.97 0.29 -16.98
N GLY A 88 -6.91 -1.01 -16.69
CA GLY A 88 -5.84 -1.89 -17.18
C GLY A 88 -5.92 -2.07 -18.69
N VAL A 89 -7.12 -2.23 -19.26
CA VAL A 89 -7.32 -2.31 -20.72
C VAL A 89 -6.90 -1.01 -21.39
N ILE A 90 -7.37 0.16 -20.93
CA ILE A 90 -6.99 1.46 -21.51
C ILE A 90 -5.46 1.68 -21.42
N LEU A 91 -4.85 1.37 -20.27
CA LEU A 91 -3.39 1.46 -20.11
C LEU A 91 -2.66 0.56 -21.12
N SER A 92 -3.17 -0.65 -21.39
CA SER A 92 -2.57 -1.51 -22.43
C SER A 92 -2.64 -0.92 -23.83
N GLN A 93 -3.67 -0.11 -24.14
CA GLN A 93 -3.78 0.57 -25.43
C GLN A 93 -2.83 1.77 -25.52
N ILE A 94 -2.67 2.51 -24.41
CA ILE A 94 -1.66 3.56 -24.29
C ILE A 94 -0.27 2.98 -24.54
N VAL A 95 0.07 1.89 -23.85
CA VAL A 95 1.35 1.19 -24.03
C VAL A 95 1.51 0.73 -25.48
N ARG A 96 0.50 0.08 -26.08
CA ARG A 96 0.57 -0.38 -27.47
C ARG A 96 0.77 0.78 -28.45
N GLY A 97 -0.02 1.85 -28.35
CA GLY A 97 0.07 2.98 -29.29
C GLY A 97 1.41 3.72 -29.20
N ALA A 98 1.97 3.85 -28.00
CA ALA A 98 3.30 4.41 -27.80
C ALA A 98 4.39 3.48 -28.35
N ALA A 99 4.26 2.17 -28.05
CA ALA A 99 5.17 1.13 -28.50
C ALA A 99 5.27 1.11 -30.03
N GLU A 100 4.15 0.98 -30.75
CA GLU A 100 4.10 0.95 -32.21
C GLU A 100 4.80 2.16 -32.85
N GLU A 101 4.57 3.37 -32.32
CA GLU A 101 5.20 4.58 -32.82
C GLU A 101 6.71 4.61 -32.51
N LEU A 102 7.15 4.18 -31.32
CA LEU A 102 8.58 4.06 -30.98
C LEU A 102 9.31 3.08 -31.91
N ALA A 103 8.63 2.04 -32.40
CA ALA A 103 9.17 1.10 -33.38
C ALA A 103 9.15 1.61 -34.83
N SER A 104 8.40 2.68 -35.15
CA SER A 104 8.15 3.13 -36.53
C SER A 104 9.40 3.63 -37.29
N ARG A 105 10.48 4.02 -36.57
CA ARG A 105 11.71 4.59 -37.15
C ARG A 105 12.98 3.78 -36.87
N PRO A 106 13.09 2.54 -37.38
CA PRO A 106 14.17 1.63 -37.02
C PRO A 106 15.55 2.24 -37.27
N GLY A 107 16.45 2.14 -36.29
CA GLY A 107 17.81 2.69 -36.36
C GLY A 107 17.94 4.19 -36.05
N GLU A 108 16.85 4.89 -35.75
CA GLU A 108 16.88 6.25 -35.18
C GLU A 108 16.86 6.21 -33.66
N LEU A 109 17.47 7.21 -33.01
CA LEU A 109 17.39 7.43 -31.57
C LEU A 109 15.96 7.82 -31.17
N VAL A 110 15.58 7.48 -29.93
CA VAL A 110 14.38 8.04 -29.31
C VAL A 110 14.66 9.49 -28.90
N ASP A 111 14.15 10.43 -29.68
CA ASP A 111 14.26 11.87 -29.45
C ASP A 111 12.93 12.46 -28.94
N PRO A 112 12.90 13.71 -28.46
CA PRO A 112 11.66 14.35 -28.02
C PRO A 112 10.54 14.34 -29.07
N VAL A 113 10.89 14.42 -30.37
CA VAL A 113 9.92 14.37 -31.47
C VAL A 113 9.24 13.01 -31.55
N LEU A 114 10.00 11.91 -31.42
CA LEU A 114 9.45 10.56 -31.41
C LEU A 114 8.64 10.31 -30.14
N VAL A 115 9.05 10.82 -28.98
CA VAL A 115 8.27 10.71 -27.74
C VAL A 115 6.92 11.43 -27.86
N ALA A 116 6.88 12.65 -28.39
CA ALA A 116 5.60 13.35 -28.58
C ALA A 116 4.70 12.65 -29.60
N ALA A 117 5.27 12.11 -30.69
CA ALA A 117 4.53 11.30 -31.64
C ALA A 117 3.96 10.04 -30.97
N ALA A 118 4.75 9.37 -30.12
CA ALA A 118 4.33 8.19 -29.38
C ALA A 118 3.18 8.49 -28.41
N PHE A 119 3.24 9.63 -27.71
CA PHE A 119 2.14 10.08 -26.85
C PHE A 119 0.87 10.42 -27.64
N ALA A 120 0.99 11.05 -28.82
CA ALA A 120 -0.15 11.32 -29.68
C ALA A 120 -0.80 10.01 -30.17
N SER A 121 0.00 9.08 -30.68
CA SER A 121 -0.46 7.75 -31.12
C SER A 121 -1.11 6.97 -29.97
N ALA A 122 -0.51 7.00 -28.78
CA ALA A 122 -1.06 6.37 -27.59
C ALA A 122 -2.38 6.99 -27.13
N ALA A 123 -2.52 8.32 -27.22
CA ALA A 123 -3.78 9.00 -26.92
C ALA A 123 -4.87 8.56 -27.91
N ASP A 124 -4.59 8.58 -29.21
CA ASP A 124 -5.55 8.14 -30.24
C ASP A 124 -5.96 6.68 -30.03
N ALA A 125 -5.00 5.78 -29.79
CA ALA A 125 -5.26 4.36 -29.52
C ALA A 125 -6.12 4.13 -28.26
N ALA A 126 -5.92 4.94 -27.22
CA ALA A 126 -6.71 4.86 -26.00
C ALA A 126 -8.15 5.32 -26.22
N TYR A 127 -8.37 6.46 -26.90
CA TYR A 127 -9.70 6.95 -27.23
C TYR A 127 -10.46 5.99 -28.15
N ASP A 128 -9.81 5.48 -29.19
CA ASP A 128 -10.44 4.55 -30.16
C ASP A 128 -10.82 3.21 -29.53
N SER A 129 -10.22 2.85 -28.41
CA SER A 129 -10.54 1.61 -27.68
C SER A 129 -11.84 1.68 -26.89
N VAL A 130 -12.31 2.89 -26.58
CA VAL A 130 -13.51 3.16 -25.79
C VAL A 130 -14.59 3.71 -26.72
N ARG A 131 -15.75 3.06 -26.76
CA ARG A 131 -16.83 3.48 -27.66
C ARG A 131 -17.44 4.83 -27.29
N GLU A 132 -17.62 5.07 -25.99
CA GLU A 132 -18.19 6.31 -25.44
C GLU A 132 -17.20 6.90 -24.44
N PRO A 133 -16.13 7.56 -24.91
CA PRO A 133 -15.12 8.14 -24.03
C PRO A 133 -15.72 9.30 -23.22
N ALA A 134 -15.47 9.30 -21.92
CA ALA A 134 -15.88 10.37 -21.02
C ALA A 134 -14.73 11.35 -20.75
N GLU A 135 -15.04 12.64 -20.83
CA GLU A 135 -14.11 13.69 -20.40
C GLU A 135 -13.99 13.72 -18.87
N GLY A 136 -12.84 14.16 -18.36
CA GLY A 136 -12.52 14.09 -16.94
C GLY A 136 -12.02 12.73 -16.49
N THR A 137 -11.58 11.86 -17.42
CA THR A 137 -11.00 10.55 -17.13
C THR A 137 -9.51 10.49 -17.49
N MET A 138 -8.87 9.35 -17.26
CA MET A 138 -7.50 9.07 -17.66
C MET A 138 -7.23 9.36 -19.15
N LEU A 139 -8.25 9.23 -20.00
CA LEU A 139 -8.19 9.59 -21.42
C LEU A 139 -7.94 11.09 -21.60
N THR A 140 -8.65 11.95 -20.86
CA THR A 140 -8.47 13.41 -20.91
C THR A 140 -7.08 13.80 -20.43
N VAL A 141 -6.65 13.24 -19.29
CA VAL A 141 -5.33 13.51 -18.72
C VAL A 141 -4.22 13.13 -19.69
N PHE A 142 -4.26 11.93 -20.27
CA PHE A 142 -3.24 11.48 -21.21
C PHE A 142 -3.19 12.32 -22.49
N ARG A 143 -4.36 12.67 -23.06
CA ARG A 143 -4.45 13.56 -24.23
C ARG A 143 -3.86 14.94 -23.95
N GLU A 144 -4.12 15.50 -22.78
CA GLU A 144 -3.54 16.79 -22.40
C GLU A 144 -2.03 16.74 -22.25
N MET A 145 -1.47 15.66 -21.70
CA MET A 145 -0.03 15.43 -21.66
C MET A 145 0.56 15.33 -23.08
N ALA A 146 -0.09 14.59 -23.98
CA ALA A 146 0.32 14.51 -25.39
C ALA A 146 0.30 15.88 -26.09
N HIS A 147 -0.74 16.68 -25.89
CA HIS A 147 -0.81 18.05 -26.40
C HIS A 147 0.27 18.95 -25.78
N SER A 148 0.59 18.78 -24.49
CA SER A 148 1.66 19.51 -23.83
C SER A 148 2.99 19.25 -24.52
N LEU A 149 3.35 17.97 -24.73
CA LEU A 149 4.58 17.58 -25.41
C LEU A 149 4.66 18.20 -26.81
N ALA A 150 3.59 18.13 -27.60
CA ALA A 150 3.54 18.73 -28.93
C ALA A 150 3.76 20.25 -28.90
N ARG A 151 3.18 20.97 -27.93
CA ARG A 151 3.40 22.42 -27.75
C ARG A 151 4.83 22.73 -27.32
N GLN A 152 5.38 21.96 -26.39
CA GLN A 152 6.76 22.15 -25.93
C GLN A 152 7.75 21.99 -27.07
N LEU A 153 7.58 20.98 -27.92
CA LEU A 153 8.41 20.78 -29.12
C LEU A 153 8.39 21.99 -30.07
N ALA A 154 7.25 22.66 -30.22
CA ALA A 154 7.15 23.86 -31.05
C ALA A 154 7.97 25.05 -30.50
N HIS A 155 8.35 25.01 -29.23
CA HIS A 155 9.13 26.04 -28.54
C HIS A 155 10.57 25.62 -28.23
N LEU A 156 10.93 24.36 -28.46
CA LEU A 156 12.30 23.87 -28.31
C LEU A 156 13.19 24.39 -29.46
N GLU A 157 14.44 24.70 -29.13
CA GLU A 157 15.47 24.96 -30.15
C GLU A 157 15.62 23.71 -31.03
N ALA A 158 15.81 23.90 -32.34
CA ALA A 158 15.84 22.81 -33.32
C ALA A 158 16.83 21.70 -32.92
N ASP A 159 18.01 22.08 -32.41
CA ASP A 159 19.08 21.16 -31.99
C ASP A 159 18.76 20.35 -30.72
N LYS A 160 17.75 20.76 -29.94
CA LYS A 160 17.24 20.02 -28.76
C LYS A 160 16.02 19.15 -29.08
N SER A 161 15.31 19.45 -30.18
CA SER A 161 14.14 18.69 -30.62
C SER A 161 14.52 17.38 -31.34
N ARG A 162 15.66 17.38 -32.04
CA ARG A 162 16.19 16.22 -32.79
C ARG A 162 17.60 15.92 -32.28
N LEU A 163 17.77 14.74 -31.69
CA LEU A 163 19.07 14.31 -31.17
C LEU A 163 19.95 13.78 -32.31
N GLY A 164 21.21 14.22 -32.33
CA GLY A 164 22.22 13.69 -33.25
C GLY A 164 22.61 12.25 -32.90
N ARG A 165 23.11 11.49 -33.87
CA ARG A 165 23.54 10.09 -33.65
C ARG A 165 24.70 9.93 -32.67
N ASP A 166 25.44 11.01 -32.43
CA ASP A 166 26.64 11.02 -31.58
C ASP A 166 26.32 11.40 -30.10
N VAL A 167 25.04 11.64 -29.77
CA VAL A 167 24.60 11.97 -28.41
C VAL A 167 24.83 10.78 -27.47
N SER A 168 25.35 11.06 -26.27
CA SER A 168 25.57 10.01 -25.27
C SER A 168 24.25 9.51 -24.67
N GLU A 169 24.24 8.28 -24.16
CA GLU A 169 23.03 7.73 -23.52
C GLU A 169 22.52 8.58 -22.36
N ALA A 170 23.43 9.11 -21.55
CA ALA A 170 23.08 9.97 -20.41
C ALA A 170 22.47 11.30 -20.86
N GLU A 171 23.01 11.90 -21.93
CA GLU A 171 22.49 13.15 -22.49
C GLU A 171 21.12 12.95 -23.14
N GLN A 172 20.92 11.81 -23.82
CA GLN A 172 19.60 11.42 -24.32
C GLN A 172 18.61 11.28 -23.16
N ASP A 173 18.97 10.54 -22.11
CA ASP A 173 18.10 10.30 -20.95
C ASP A 173 17.74 11.61 -20.23
N GLU A 174 18.69 12.55 -20.10
CA GLU A 174 18.47 13.88 -19.51
C GLU A 174 17.46 14.71 -20.32
N VAL A 175 17.61 14.74 -21.65
CA VAL A 175 16.69 15.48 -22.53
C VAL A 175 15.28 14.88 -22.50
N LEU A 176 15.17 13.55 -22.49
CA LEU A 176 13.87 12.88 -22.41
C LEU A 176 13.20 13.10 -21.05
N ALA A 177 13.96 13.01 -19.95
CA ALA A 177 13.46 13.29 -18.60
C ALA A 177 12.90 14.71 -18.48
N ALA A 178 13.63 15.72 -18.97
CA ALA A 178 13.21 17.12 -18.90
C ALA A 178 11.88 17.39 -19.65
N VAL A 179 11.70 16.76 -20.80
CA VAL A 179 10.47 16.91 -21.61
C VAL A 179 9.28 16.19 -20.94
N LEU A 180 9.51 15.02 -20.33
CA LEU A 180 8.48 14.28 -19.62
C LEU A 180 8.09 14.94 -18.29
N GLU A 181 9.02 15.53 -17.55
CA GLU A 181 8.72 16.29 -16.32
C GLU A 181 7.74 17.42 -16.58
N ARG A 182 7.92 18.14 -17.68
CA ARG A 182 6.99 19.20 -18.04
C ARG A 182 5.61 18.66 -18.46
N ALA A 183 5.56 17.49 -19.08
CA ALA A 183 4.30 16.81 -19.37
C ALA A 183 3.59 16.35 -18.09
N ILE A 184 4.34 15.87 -17.08
CA ILE A 184 3.84 15.49 -15.76
C ILE A 184 3.18 16.70 -15.06
N GLU A 185 3.84 17.87 -15.05
CA GLU A 185 3.26 19.09 -14.46
C GLU A 185 1.91 19.47 -15.12
N ASP A 186 1.82 19.33 -16.45
CA ASP A 186 0.58 19.56 -17.19
C ASP A 186 -0.46 18.48 -16.89
N GLY A 187 -0.01 17.24 -16.70
CA GLY A 187 -0.81 16.09 -16.26
C GLY A 187 -1.42 16.29 -14.87
N GLU A 188 -0.66 16.73 -13.86
CA GLU A 188 -1.18 17.06 -12.53
C GLU A 188 -2.25 18.15 -12.59
N ARG A 189 -2.04 19.17 -13.42
CA ARG A 189 -3.06 20.21 -13.64
C ARG A 189 -4.29 19.65 -14.35
N ALA A 190 -4.14 18.68 -15.25
CA ALA A 190 -5.27 18.02 -15.90
C ALA A 190 -6.06 17.17 -14.89
N VAL A 191 -5.36 16.37 -14.07
CA VAL A 191 -5.93 15.59 -12.96
C VAL A 191 -6.73 16.48 -12.02
N ALA A 192 -6.16 17.62 -11.59
CA ALA A 192 -6.84 18.58 -10.72
C ALA A 192 -8.13 19.19 -11.33
N ARG A 193 -8.26 19.22 -12.66
CA ARG A 193 -9.45 19.72 -13.36
C ARG A 193 -10.47 18.64 -13.71
N THR A 194 -10.15 17.36 -13.50
CA THR A 194 -11.11 16.26 -13.74
C THR A 194 -12.45 16.44 -13.00
N PRO A 195 -12.53 17.00 -11.77
CA PRO A 195 -13.80 17.28 -11.11
C PRO A 195 -14.62 18.40 -11.78
N GLU A 196 -13.99 19.26 -12.59
CA GLU A 196 -14.69 20.29 -13.37
C GLU A 196 -15.34 19.68 -14.63
N GLN A 197 -14.87 18.50 -15.06
CA GLN A 197 -15.22 17.85 -16.32
C GLN A 197 -16.19 16.69 -16.13
N LEU A 198 -16.12 16.00 -14.99
CA LEU A 198 -16.96 14.84 -14.70
C LEU A 198 -17.70 15.00 -13.36
N GLU A 199 -19.02 14.94 -13.41
CA GLU A 199 -19.88 15.25 -12.27
C GLU A 199 -19.68 14.31 -11.07
N VAL A 200 -19.49 13.01 -11.31
CA VAL A 200 -19.26 12.00 -10.27
C VAL A 200 -18.01 12.31 -9.41
N LEU A 201 -16.95 12.84 -10.05
CA LEU A 201 -15.70 13.22 -9.39
C LEU A 201 -15.93 14.47 -8.52
N ARG A 202 -16.66 15.45 -9.06
CA ARG A 202 -17.06 16.67 -8.36
C ARG A 202 -17.87 16.38 -7.09
N GLU A 203 -18.85 15.51 -7.20
CA GLU A 203 -19.74 15.14 -6.09
C GLU A 203 -19.00 14.35 -5.00
N SER A 204 -18.07 13.50 -5.42
CA SER A 204 -17.23 12.70 -4.52
C SER A 204 -16.07 13.49 -3.92
N GLY A 205 -15.75 14.66 -4.48
CA GLY A 205 -14.65 15.51 -4.04
C GLY A 205 -13.26 14.93 -4.32
N VAL A 206 -13.14 14.06 -5.32
CA VAL A 206 -11.89 13.40 -5.72
C VAL A 206 -11.56 13.65 -7.18
N VAL A 207 -10.30 13.43 -7.54
CA VAL A 207 -9.81 13.47 -8.92
C VAL A 207 -9.94 12.09 -9.59
N ASP A 208 -9.77 12.01 -10.90
CA ASP A 208 -9.76 10.74 -11.62
C ASP A 208 -8.59 9.84 -11.20
N ALA A 209 -8.91 8.63 -10.73
CA ALA A 209 -7.94 7.65 -10.27
C ALA A 209 -6.96 7.22 -11.37
N GLY A 210 -7.47 6.90 -12.58
CA GLY A 210 -6.64 6.44 -13.68
C GLY A 210 -5.69 7.53 -14.19
N GLY A 211 -6.15 8.77 -14.25
CA GLY A 211 -5.37 9.96 -14.59
C GLY A 211 -4.23 10.19 -13.61
N HIS A 212 -4.52 10.13 -12.31
CA HIS A 212 -3.49 10.19 -11.26
C HIS A 212 -2.48 9.04 -11.39
N GLY A 213 -2.97 7.82 -11.61
CA GLY A 213 -2.13 6.65 -11.87
C GLY A 213 -1.16 6.85 -13.05
N LEU A 214 -1.62 7.46 -14.15
CA LEU A 214 -0.76 7.75 -15.31
C LEU A 214 0.35 8.76 -14.98
N VAL A 215 0.06 9.78 -14.18
CA VAL A 215 1.05 10.77 -13.71
C VAL A 215 2.12 10.08 -12.86
N LEU A 216 1.72 9.18 -11.95
CA LEU A 216 2.65 8.38 -11.14
C LEU A 216 3.53 7.46 -11.99
N ILE A 217 2.96 6.81 -13.01
CA ILE A 217 3.71 5.98 -13.96
C ILE A 217 4.79 6.82 -14.65
N LEU A 218 4.44 8.01 -15.15
CA LEU A 218 5.40 8.89 -15.82
C LEU A 218 6.46 9.45 -14.86
N ALA A 219 6.11 9.73 -13.61
CA ALA A 219 7.07 10.12 -12.58
C ALA A 219 8.12 9.03 -12.36
N GLY A 220 7.70 7.76 -12.33
CA GLY A 220 8.61 6.62 -12.29
C GLY A 220 9.44 6.47 -13.57
N VAL A 221 8.87 6.73 -14.77
CA VAL A 221 9.65 6.77 -16.03
C VAL A 221 10.77 7.79 -15.95
N VAL A 222 10.50 9.00 -15.46
CA VAL A 222 11.50 10.07 -15.27
C VAL A 222 12.58 9.64 -14.29
N ALA A 223 12.21 9.02 -13.16
CA ALA A 223 13.18 8.47 -12.21
C ALA A 223 14.12 7.46 -12.90
N GLY A 224 13.55 6.54 -13.68
CA GLY A 224 14.32 5.54 -14.41
C GLY A 224 15.26 6.14 -15.47
N LEU A 225 14.86 7.24 -16.14
CA LEU A 225 15.74 7.97 -17.05
C LEU A 225 16.89 8.68 -16.30
N ARG A 226 16.61 9.26 -15.14
CA ARG A 226 17.62 9.93 -14.30
C ARG A 226 18.62 8.95 -13.65
N GLY A 227 18.30 7.66 -13.61
CA GLY A 227 19.20 6.58 -13.21
C GLY A 227 18.75 5.83 -11.94
N ASP A 228 19.46 4.75 -11.63
CA ASP A 228 19.09 3.87 -10.52
C ASP A 228 19.10 4.61 -9.17
N GLY A 229 17.99 4.54 -8.44
CA GLY A 229 17.82 5.16 -7.12
C GLY A 229 17.54 6.66 -7.15
N ALA A 230 17.40 7.28 -8.33
CA ALA A 230 16.87 8.64 -8.42
C ALA A 230 15.41 8.65 -7.91
N PRO A 231 15.02 9.59 -7.02
CA PRO A 231 13.63 9.69 -6.60
C PRO A 231 12.75 10.15 -7.78
N PRO A 232 11.50 9.68 -7.88
CA PRO A 232 10.55 10.24 -8.82
C PRO A 232 10.27 11.72 -8.50
N PRO A 233 9.85 12.53 -9.50
CA PRO A 233 9.27 13.84 -9.24
C PRO A 233 8.18 13.75 -8.17
N GLU A 234 8.14 14.74 -7.29
CA GLU A 234 7.12 14.81 -6.24
C GLU A 234 5.76 15.08 -6.88
N ILE A 235 4.82 14.15 -6.71
CA ILE A 235 3.45 14.26 -7.22
C ILE A 235 2.52 14.50 -6.06
N SER A 236 1.62 15.46 -6.21
CA SER A 236 0.63 15.84 -5.19
C SER A 236 -0.15 14.64 -4.66
N HIS A 237 -0.39 14.57 -3.35
CA HIS A 237 -1.27 13.57 -2.75
C HIS A 237 -2.73 13.99 -2.88
N HIS A 238 -3.60 13.02 -3.14
CA HIS A 238 -5.03 13.24 -3.16
C HIS A 238 -5.72 12.43 -2.07
N GLU A 239 -6.63 13.08 -1.35
CA GLU A 239 -7.41 12.44 -0.31
C GLU A 239 -8.54 11.60 -0.89
N ALA A 240 -8.87 10.51 -0.20
CA ALA A 240 -10.05 9.70 -0.49
C ALA A 240 -11.35 10.52 -0.32
N PRO A 241 -12.48 10.06 -0.89
CA PRO A 241 -13.75 10.79 -0.82
C PRO A 241 -14.18 11.07 0.61
N ARG A 242 -14.48 12.33 0.93
CA ARG A 242 -14.81 12.77 2.30
C ARG A 242 -16.23 12.40 2.77
N LEU A 243 -17.08 11.87 1.89
CA LEU A 243 -18.47 11.52 2.16
C LEU A 243 -18.88 10.31 1.29
N SER A 244 -18.92 9.11 1.87
CA SER A 244 -19.65 7.97 1.30
C SER A 244 -21.15 8.20 1.46
N ARG A 245 -21.72 9.12 0.67
CA ARG A 245 -23.17 9.11 0.44
C ARG A 245 -23.47 7.99 -0.56
N PRO A 246 -24.39 7.05 -0.26
CA PRO A 246 -24.73 5.93 -1.13
C PRO A 246 -25.65 6.38 -2.29
N HIS A 247 -25.23 7.39 -3.05
CA HIS A 247 -26.04 7.98 -4.12
C HIS A 247 -25.42 7.93 -5.51
N HIS A 248 -24.27 7.30 -5.69
CA HIS A 248 -23.86 6.89 -7.03
C HIS A 248 -24.66 5.64 -7.40
N GLU A 249 -25.27 5.68 -8.58
CA GLU A 249 -26.02 4.56 -9.13
C GLU A 249 -25.15 3.30 -8.98
N ASP A 250 -25.58 2.37 -8.11
CA ASP A 250 -24.99 1.04 -8.02
C ASP A 250 -24.74 0.56 -9.45
N SER A 251 -23.54 0.05 -9.73
CA SER A 251 -23.27 -0.60 -11.02
C SER A 251 -24.47 -1.49 -11.34
N ARG A 252 -25.11 -1.23 -12.49
CA ARG A 252 -26.35 -1.90 -12.88
C ARG A 252 -26.19 -3.42 -12.82
N TYR A 253 -24.96 -3.88 -13.05
CA TYR A 253 -24.55 -5.27 -13.06
C TYR A 253 -23.60 -5.59 -11.91
N ARG A 254 -23.62 -6.82 -11.43
CA ARG A 254 -22.82 -7.26 -10.28
C ARG A 254 -21.39 -7.64 -10.63
N TYR A 255 -21.17 -8.27 -11.79
CA TYR A 255 -19.88 -8.88 -12.09
C TYR A 255 -19.09 -8.12 -13.15
N CYS A 256 -17.82 -7.85 -12.85
CA CYS A 256 -16.82 -7.44 -13.82
C CYS A 256 -16.21 -8.71 -14.44
N THR A 257 -16.48 -8.94 -15.73
CA THR A 257 -16.05 -10.15 -16.45
C THR A 257 -14.97 -9.80 -17.47
N ASN A 258 -13.78 -10.37 -17.29
CA ASN A 258 -12.62 -10.20 -18.16
C ASN A 258 -12.21 -11.54 -18.76
N PHE A 259 -11.91 -11.61 -20.06
CA PHE A 259 -11.37 -12.82 -20.69
C PHE A 259 -10.65 -12.53 -22.01
N ILE A 260 -9.88 -13.51 -22.48
CA ILE A 260 -9.20 -13.48 -23.77
C ILE A 260 -9.86 -14.50 -24.70
N VAL A 261 -10.01 -14.14 -25.98
CA VAL A 261 -10.49 -15.03 -27.04
C VAL A 261 -9.40 -15.16 -28.10
N SER A 262 -8.95 -16.37 -28.36
CA SER A 262 -7.98 -16.69 -29.41
C SER A 262 -8.66 -17.49 -30.52
N GLY A 263 -8.51 -17.07 -31.78
CA GLY A 263 -9.21 -17.70 -32.90
C GLY A 263 -8.84 -17.12 -34.25
N SER A 264 -9.80 -17.09 -35.17
CA SER A 264 -9.62 -16.48 -36.49
C SER A 264 -10.88 -15.75 -36.92
N GLY A 265 -10.72 -14.63 -37.64
CA GLY A 265 -11.85 -13.79 -38.03
C GLY A 265 -12.54 -13.15 -36.83
N LEU A 266 -11.79 -12.92 -35.75
CA LEU A 266 -12.27 -12.14 -34.63
C LEU A 266 -12.42 -10.67 -35.08
N SER A 267 -13.47 -10.01 -34.63
CA SER A 267 -13.71 -8.62 -35.02
C SER A 267 -14.43 -7.90 -33.91
N ASN A 268 -13.77 -6.88 -33.33
CA ASN A 268 -14.38 -5.98 -32.35
C ASN A 268 -15.77 -5.52 -32.82
N ARG A 269 -15.87 -5.01 -34.05
CA ARG A 269 -17.13 -4.53 -34.66
C ARG A 269 -18.27 -5.56 -34.64
N ARG A 270 -17.95 -6.86 -34.65
CA ARG A 270 -18.95 -7.94 -34.62
C ARG A 270 -19.41 -8.26 -33.20
N PHE A 271 -18.51 -8.22 -32.22
CA PHE A 271 -18.79 -8.71 -30.87
C PHE A 271 -19.18 -7.61 -29.88
N MET A 272 -18.65 -6.40 -30.04
CA MET A 272 -18.96 -5.28 -29.15
C MET A 272 -20.47 -5.01 -29.01
N PRO A 273 -21.28 -4.88 -30.10
CA PRO A 273 -22.72 -4.64 -29.95
C PRO A 273 -23.49 -5.81 -29.31
N ARG A 274 -22.96 -7.03 -29.38
CA ARG A 274 -23.59 -8.21 -28.76
C ARG A 274 -23.34 -8.23 -27.25
N LEU A 275 -22.14 -7.84 -26.83
CA LEU A 275 -21.75 -7.72 -25.43
C LEU A 275 -22.48 -6.55 -24.74
N GLU A 276 -22.67 -5.42 -25.43
CA GLU A 276 -23.51 -4.29 -24.96
C GLU A 276 -24.98 -4.69 -24.76
N GLY A 277 -25.45 -5.74 -25.42
CA GLY A 277 -26.77 -6.31 -25.19
C GLY A 277 -26.86 -7.12 -23.89
N LEU A 278 -25.73 -7.51 -23.29
CA LEU A 278 -25.63 -8.31 -22.07
C LEU A 278 -25.17 -7.50 -20.85
N GLY A 279 -24.61 -6.31 -21.06
CA GLY A 279 -23.89 -5.57 -20.03
C GLY A 279 -23.59 -4.13 -20.41
N ASP A 280 -22.90 -3.41 -19.52
CA ASP A 280 -22.34 -2.08 -19.77
C ASP A 280 -20.81 -2.08 -19.60
N SER A 281 -20.21 -0.88 -19.73
CA SER A 281 -18.75 -0.67 -19.70
C SER A 281 -17.97 -1.66 -20.56
N VAL A 282 -18.45 -1.92 -21.78
CA VAL A 282 -17.85 -2.92 -22.66
C VAL A 282 -16.59 -2.38 -23.33
N LEU A 283 -15.49 -3.13 -23.20
CA LEU A 283 -14.28 -2.95 -24.00
C LEU A 283 -13.94 -4.24 -24.74
N VAL A 284 -13.71 -4.12 -26.04
CA VAL A 284 -13.25 -5.22 -26.89
C VAL A 284 -12.06 -4.73 -27.70
N VAL A 285 -10.87 -5.15 -27.32
CA VAL A 285 -9.60 -4.68 -27.92
C VAL A 285 -8.77 -5.84 -28.40
N GLY A 286 -7.93 -5.62 -29.41
CA GLY A 286 -7.11 -6.66 -30.03
C GLY A 286 -7.24 -6.67 -31.55
N ASP A 287 -6.93 -7.80 -32.15
CA ASP A 287 -6.85 -8.00 -33.60
C ASP A 287 -7.79 -9.12 -34.10
N ASP A 288 -7.56 -9.61 -35.31
CA ASP A 288 -8.37 -10.65 -35.95
C ASP A 288 -8.08 -12.08 -35.45
N VAL A 289 -7.05 -12.23 -34.62
CA VAL A 289 -6.60 -13.51 -34.04
C VAL A 289 -6.84 -13.54 -32.53
N THR A 290 -6.69 -12.42 -31.83
CA THR A 290 -6.87 -12.33 -30.37
C THR A 290 -7.70 -11.12 -29.97
N LEU A 291 -8.76 -11.34 -29.19
CA LEU A 291 -9.53 -10.28 -28.54
C LEU A 291 -9.43 -10.38 -27.03
N LYS A 292 -9.20 -9.25 -26.37
CA LYS A 292 -9.41 -9.05 -24.95
C LYS A 292 -10.77 -8.40 -24.76
N VAL A 293 -11.58 -9.00 -23.90
CA VAL A 293 -12.95 -8.58 -23.60
C VAL A 293 -13.04 -8.21 -22.13
N HIS A 294 -13.66 -7.06 -21.86
CA HIS A 294 -14.12 -6.62 -20.55
C HIS A 294 -15.59 -6.20 -20.67
N VAL A 295 -16.44 -6.66 -19.75
CA VAL A 295 -17.86 -6.31 -19.68
C VAL A 295 -18.36 -6.43 -18.25
N HIS A 296 -19.18 -5.47 -17.82
CA HIS A 296 -19.95 -5.58 -16.60
C HIS A 296 -21.29 -6.25 -16.91
N THR A 297 -21.57 -7.42 -16.31
CA THR A 297 -22.78 -8.19 -16.60
C THR A 297 -23.21 -9.04 -15.41
N ASP A 298 -24.50 -9.38 -15.32
CA ASP A 298 -25.01 -10.38 -14.37
C ASP A 298 -24.93 -11.81 -14.94
N GLU A 299 -24.56 -11.96 -16.22
CA GLU A 299 -24.54 -13.23 -16.94
C GLU A 299 -23.16 -13.51 -17.61
N PRO A 300 -22.06 -13.66 -16.83
CA PRO A 300 -20.72 -13.89 -17.36
C PRO A 300 -20.65 -15.05 -18.36
N GLU A 301 -21.38 -16.14 -18.09
CA GLU A 301 -21.40 -17.33 -18.94
C GLU A 301 -22.00 -17.04 -20.32
N ARG A 302 -23.00 -16.15 -20.40
CA ARG A 302 -23.58 -15.74 -21.68
C ARG A 302 -22.64 -14.85 -22.47
N ALA A 303 -21.84 -14.02 -21.80
CA ALA A 303 -20.83 -13.20 -22.46
C ALA A 303 -19.74 -14.07 -23.09
N VAL A 304 -19.27 -15.09 -22.36
CA VAL A 304 -18.30 -16.08 -22.86
C VAL A 304 -18.89 -16.89 -24.02
N ALA A 305 -20.13 -17.37 -23.90
CA ALA A 305 -20.79 -18.18 -24.92
C ALA A 305 -20.99 -17.46 -26.28
N LEU A 306 -20.85 -16.12 -26.34
CA LEU A 306 -20.88 -15.40 -27.62
C LEU A 306 -19.78 -15.83 -28.59
N PHE A 307 -18.69 -16.40 -28.07
CA PHE A 307 -17.50 -16.82 -28.79
C PHE A 307 -17.45 -18.33 -29.08
N ASP A 308 -18.46 -19.09 -28.64
CA ASP A 308 -18.57 -20.52 -28.93
C ASP A 308 -18.52 -20.77 -30.45
N GLY A 309 -17.61 -21.67 -30.85
CA GLY A 309 -17.41 -22.03 -32.26
C GLY A 309 -16.69 -20.97 -33.09
N VAL A 310 -16.23 -19.85 -32.49
CA VAL A 310 -15.42 -18.83 -33.18
C VAL A 310 -13.97 -18.81 -32.67
N GLY A 311 -13.75 -19.05 -31.38
CA GLY A 311 -12.43 -19.09 -30.77
C GLY A 311 -12.41 -19.83 -29.44
N GLU A 312 -11.23 -19.98 -28.88
CA GLU A 312 -10.99 -20.52 -27.54
C GLU A 312 -10.96 -19.37 -26.53
N VAL A 313 -11.72 -19.50 -25.44
CA VAL A 313 -11.74 -18.53 -24.34
C VAL A 313 -10.77 -18.95 -23.25
N THR A 314 -9.86 -18.06 -22.88
CA THR A 314 -8.87 -18.26 -21.83
C THR A 314 -8.85 -17.08 -20.85
N ASN A 315 -8.20 -17.28 -19.71
CA ASN A 315 -8.01 -16.25 -18.68
C ASN A 315 -9.32 -15.57 -18.25
N LEU A 316 -10.39 -16.37 -18.10
CA LEU A 316 -11.66 -15.90 -17.56
C LEU A 316 -11.48 -15.50 -16.10
N ASP A 317 -11.79 -14.24 -15.82
CA ASP A 317 -11.74 -13.61 -14.51
C ASP A 317 -13.07 -12.91 -14.26
N VAL A 318 -13.74 -13.25 -13.16
CA VAL A 318 -15.06 -12.75 -12.81
C VAL A 318 -14.99 -12.21 -11.39
N ALA A 319 -15.00 -10.88 -11.26
CA ALA A 319 -14.92 -10.19 -9.98
C ALA A 319 -16.32 -9.67 -9.55
N ASP A 320 -16.65 -9.78 -8.27
CA ASP A 320 -17.89 -9.25 -7.69
C ASP A 320 -17.69 -7.80 -7.24
N MET A 321 -18.18 -6.86 -8.04
CA MET A 321 -17.99 -5.43 -7.77
C MET A 321 -18.69 -4.98 -6.49
N ARG A 322 -19.77 -5.66 -6.07
CA ARG A 322 -20.49 -5.30 -4.82
C ARG A 322 -19.69 -5.67 -3.58
N GLU A 323 -18.98 -6.80 -3.63
CA GLU A 323 -18.07 -7.20 -2.57
C GLU A 323 -16.90 -6.22 -2.47
N GLN A 324 -16.28 -5.88 -3.60
CA GLN A 324 -15.18 -4.90 -3.66
C GLN A 324 -15.61 -3.51 -3.17
N MET A 325 -16.80 -3.03 -3.57
CA MET A 325 -17.40 -1.79 -3.05
C MET A 325 -17.59 -1.85 -1.53
N ALA A 326 -18.09 -2.96 -0.98
CA ALA A 326 -18.27 -3.12 0.46
C ALA A 326 -16.94 -3.13 1.22
N GLU A 327 -15.90 -3.79 0.70
CA GLU A 327 -14.55 -3.80 1.27
C GLU A 327 -13.92 -2.40 1.24
N ARG A 328 -14.07 -1.70 0.11
CA ARG A 328 -13.65 -0.31 -0.04
C ARG A 328 -14.38 0.61 0.95
N ASP A 329 -15.70 0.51 1.04
CA ASP A 329 -16.50 1.34 1.93
C ASP A 329 -16.22 1.01 3.40
N ALA A 330 -15.91 -0.24 3.75
CA ALA A 330 -15.45 -0.57 5.10
C ALA A 330 -14.10 0.08 5.42
N ARG A 331 -13.17 0.10 4.44
CA ARG A 331 -11.87 0.77 4.57
C ARG A 331 -12.00 2.30 4.68
N LEU A 332 -12.89 2.90 3.89
CA LEU A 332 -13.10 4.36 3.86
C LEU A 332 -14.07 4.87 4.94
N GLY A 333 -15.00 4.02 5.37
CA GLY A 333 -16.06 4.30 6.34
C GLY A 333 -15.69 3.94 7.78
N ALA A 334 -14.56 3.26 8.01
CA ALA A 334 -13.92 3.31 9.31
C ALA A 334 -13.66 4.79 9.63
N VAL A 335 -14.31 5.32 10.66
CA VAL A 335 -13.98 6.66 11.18
C VAL A 335 -12.49 6.61 11.49
N ARG A 336 -11.69 7.29 10.65
CA ARG A 336 -10.25 7.29 10.80
C ARG A 336 -9.97 7.92 12.15
N ALA A 337 -9.51 7.11 13.11
CA ALA A 337 -9.19 7.58 14.44
C ALA A 337 -8.28 8.80 14.30
N ARG A 338 -8.58 9.86 15.03
CA ARG A 338 -7.72 11.04 15.04
C ARG A 338 -6.33 10.66 15.53
N THR A 339 -6.26 9.89 16.62
CA THR A 339 -5.01 9.37 17.18
C THR A 339 -5.02 7.84 17.18
N GLY A 340 -4.03 7.23 16.54
CA GLY A 340 -3.73 5.80 16.65
C GLY A 340 -2.50 5.55 17.52
N ALA A 341 -2.14 4.29 17.74
CA ALA A 341 -0.98 3.93 18.55
C ALA A 341 -0.09 2.89 17.89
N ILE A 342 1.20 3.00 18.13
CA ILE A 342 2.19 1.94 17.94
C ILE A 342 2.72 1.53 19.31
N ALA A 343 2.80 0.23 19.56
CA ALA A 343 3.32 -0.31 20.81
C ALA A 343 4.37 -1.39 20.55
N VAL A 344 5.46 -1.34 21.30
CA VAL A 344 6.48 -2.39 21.26
C VAL A 344 6.06 -3.54 22.17
N ALA A 345 6.08 -4.78 21.69
CA ALA A 345 5.65 -5.93 22.46
C ALA A 345 6.67 -7.08 22.40
N ALA A 346 6.73 -7.85 23.47
CA ALA A 346 7.54 -9.03 23.65
C ALA A 346 6.66 -10.17 24.18
N GLY A 347 6.38 -11.14 23.31
CA GLY A 347 5.54 -12.31 23.60
C GLY A 347 4.24 -12.28 22.83
N ALA A 348 3.86 -13.44 22.27
CA ALA A 348 2.69 -13.57 21.40
C ALA A 348 1.37 -13.16 22.09
N GLY A 349 1.30 -13.25 23.41
CA GLY A 349 0.14 -12.80 24.18
C GLY A 349 0.01 -11.28 24.19
N PHE A 350 1.10 -10.56 24.49
CA PHE A 350 1.12 -9.10 24.42
C PHE A 350 0.91 -8.58 23.00
N GLU A 351 1.50 -9.23 21.99
CA GLU A 351 1.27 -8.87 20.59
C GLU A 351 -0.21 -8.95 20.22
N ARG A 352 -0.92 -10.01 20.65
CA ARG A 352 -2.38 -10.13 20.47
C ARG A 352 -3.14 -9.05 21.24
N LEU A 353 -2.87 -8.88 22.53
CA LEU A 353 -3.59 -7.92 23.38
C LEU A 353 -3.47 -6.49 22.84
N PHE A 354 -2.26 -6.08 22.42
CA PHE A 354 -2.05 -4.74 21.88
C PHE A 354 -2.74 -4.56 20.53
N ALA A 355 -2.72 -5.57 19.67
CA ALA A 355 -3.43 -5.54 18.39
C ALA A 355 -4.96 -5.50 18.58
N GLU A 356 -5.51 -6.24 19.55
CA GLU A 356 -6.94 -6.23 19.90
C GLU A 356 -7.39 -4.86 20.44
N LEU A 357 -6.49 -4.13 21.11
CA LEU A 357 -6.68 -2.75 21.54
C LEU A 357 -6.41 -1.72 20.43
N GLY A 358 -6.18 -2.17 19.20
CA GLY A 358 -6.04 -1.30 18.02
C GLY A 358 -4.65 -0.70 17.80
N ALA A 359 -3.61 -1.20 18.49
CA ALA A 359 -2.25 -0.75 18.29
C ALA A 359 -1.56 -1.48 17.12
N THR A 360 -0.77 -0.75 16.33
CA THR A 360 0.23 -1.36 15.46
C THR A 360 1.38 -1.89 16.31
N VAL A 361 1.59 -3.20 16.31
CA VAL A 361 2.60 -3.83 17.16
C VAL A 361 3.94 -3.91 16.46
N VAL A 362 5.00 -3.44 17.13
CA VAL A 362 6.38 -3.65 16.68
C VAL A 362 7.06 -4.67 17.61
N PRO A 363 7.61 -5.78 17.08
CA PRO A 363 8.29 -6.76 17.91
C PRO A 363 9.48 -6.14 18.66
N GLY A 364 9.62 -6.49 19.93
CA GLY A 364 10.75 -6.07 20.75
C GLY A 364 10.92 -6.92 22.01
N GLY A 365 11.63 -6.38 23.00
CA GLY A 365 11.89 -7.03 24.29
C GLY A 365 13.28 -6.70 24.86
N GLU A 366 13.61 -7.27 26.02
CA GLU A 366 14.88 -6.99 26.71
C GLU A 366 16.12 -7.28 25.86
N THR A 367 16.06 -8.28 24.97
CA THR A 367 17.15 -8.70 24.09
C THR A 367 16.97 -8.25 22.63
N LEU A 368 15.84 -7.62 22.29
CA LEU A 368 15.50 -7.18 20.94
C LEU A 368 14.90 -5.77 21.02
N ASN A 369 15.71 -4.74 20.79
CA ASN A 369 15.20 -3.37 20.72
C ASN A 369 14.97 -3.00 19.25
N PRO A 370 13.77 -2.56 18.86
CA PRO A 370 13.53 -2.09 17.51
C PRO A 370 14.37 -0.85 17.21
N SER A 371 14.82 -0.76 15.98
CA SER A 371 15.53 0.40 15.45
C SER A 371 14.60 1.58 15.22
N THR A 372 15.16 2.78 15.15
CA THR A 372 14.42 4.00 14.77
C THR A 372 13.67 3.83 13.45
N MET A 373 14.24 3.12 12.47
CA MET A 373 13.59 2.92 11.17
C MET A 373 12.40 1.96 11.25
N GLU A 374 12.47 0.93 12.09
CA GLU A 374 11.34 0.02 12.32
C GLU A 374 10.19 0.74 13.02
N LEU A 375 10.48 1.58 14.01
CA LEU A 375 9.47 2.41 14.67
C LEU A 375 8.87 3.45 13.73
N LEU A 376 9.69 4.10 12.88
CA LEU A 376 9.23 5.07 11.88
C LEU A 376 8.31 4.41 10.84
N ALA A 377 8.69 3.22 10.35
CA ALA A 377 7.83 2.44 9.46
C ALA A 377 6.50 2.08 10.14
N GLY A 378 6.53 1.71 11.43
CA GLY A 378 5.32 1.46 12.21
C GLY A 378 4.43 2.70 12.36
N ILE A 379 5.00 3.88 12.62
CA ILE A 379 4.26 5.16 12.69
C ILE A 379 3.53 5.44 11.36
N HIS A 380 4.21 5.26 10.23
CA HIS A 380 3.61 5.48 8.90
C HIS A 380 2.59 4.40 8.53
N GLY A 381 2.68 3.20 9.12
CA GLY A 381 1.71 2.12 8.94
C GLY A 381 0.42 2.26 9.76
N VAL A 382 0.39 3.14 10.78
CA VAL A 382 -0.83 3.37 11.58
C VAL A 382 -1.87 4.12 10.76
N ASP A 383 -3.10 3.59 10.68
CA ASP A 383 -4.21 4.22 9.97
C ASP A 383 -4.96 5.25 10.84
N ALA A 384 -4.29 6.36 11.12
CA ALA A 384 -4.81 7.48 11.92
C ALA A 384 -4.24 8.82 11.40
N ALA A 385 -4.71 9.97 11.85
CA ALA A 385 -4.09 11.26 11.48
C ALA A 385 -2.83 11.56 12.30
N GLU A 386 -2.83 11.18 13.58
CA GLU A 386 -1.78 11.42 14.57
C GLU A 386 -1.43 10.09 15.27
N VAL A 387 -0.22 9.95 15.84
CA VAL A 387 0.26 8.67 16.39
C VAL A 387 0.90 8.83 17.77
N LEU A 388 0.48 7.99 18.72
CA LEU A 388 1.20 7.77 19.96
C LEU A 388 2.17 6.59 19.84
N VAL A 389 3.39 6.77 20.34
CA VAL A 389 4.41 5.72 20.37
C VAL A 389 4.61 5.27 21.82
N LEU A 390 4.38 3.97 22.07
CA LEU A 390 4.51 3.31 23.36
C LEU A 390 5.75 2.39 23.35
N PRO A 391 6.88 2.81 23.94
CA PRO A 391 8.16 2.11 23.83
C PRO A 391 8.21 0.76 24.57
N SER A 392 7.35 0.57 25.59
CA SER A 392 7.28 -0.59 26.48
C SER A 392 8.59 -0.98 27.19
N SER A 393 9.65 -0.19 27.03
CA SER A 393 10.99 -0.41 27.56
C SER A 393 11.76 0.91 27.57
N SER A 394 12.49 1.17 28.65
CA SER A 394 13.36 2.35 28.75
C SER A 394 14.44 2.40 27.66
N ASN A 395 14.84 1.25 27.11
CA ASN A 395 15.87 1.16 26.08
C ASN A 395 15.37 1.61 24.70
N VAL A 396 14.06 1.71 24.50
CA VAL A 396 13.44 2.04 23.21
C VAL A 396 13.07 3.51 23.11
N VAL A 397 12.94 4.21 24.26
CA VAL A 397 12.48 5.62 24.33
C VAL A 397 13.25 6.53 23.38
N MET A 398 14.58 6.50 23.39
CA MET A 398 15.40 7.35 22.53
C MET A 398 15.19 7.05 21.04
N ALA A 399 15.05 5.78 20.67
CA ALA A 399 14.80 5.38 19.29
C ALA A 399 13.41 5.82 18.82
N ALA A 400 12.41 5.76 19.72
CA ALA A 400 11.04 6.21 19.50
C ALA A 400 10.95 7.73 19.33
N GLU A 401 11.63 8.50 20.19
CA GLU A 401 11.70 9.97 20.08
C GLU A 401 12.29 10.36 18.72
N ARG A 402 13.40 9.72 18.32
CA ARG A 402 14.01 9.97 17.03
C ARG A 402 13.11 9.58 15.86
N ALA A 403 12.31 8.52 15.99
CA ALA A 403 11.35 8.11 14.97
C ALA A 403 10.22 9.15 14.82
N CYS A 404 9.74 9.72 15.93
CA CYS A 404 8.75 10.80 15.90
C CYS A 404 9.30 12.06 15.20
N GLU A 405 10.55 12.43 15.47
CA GLU A 405 11.21 13.57 14.80
C GLU A 405 11.38 13.41 13.29
N LEU A 406 11.53 12.16 12.82
CA LEU A 406 11.74 11.83 11.41
C LEU A 406 10.43 11.57 10.66
N SER A 407 9.31 11.51 11.36
CA SER A 407 8.01 11.23 10.74
C SER A 407 7.41 12.48 10.14
N ASP A 408 6.85 12.35 8.95
CA ASP A 408 6.02 13.39 8.32
C ASP A 408 4.60 13.41 8.93
N LYS A 409 4.28 12.42 9.77
CA LYS A 409 3.03 12.29 10.50
C LYS A 409 3.20 12.83 11.93
N PRO A 410 2.25 13.63 12.46
CA PRO A 410 2.31 14.08 13.85
C PRO A 410 2.38 12.88 14.81
N ALA A 411 3.51 12.74 15.51
CA ALA A 411 3.76 11.62 16.40
C ALA A 411 4.34 12.10 17.73
N ARG A 412 3.96 11.43 18.83
CA ARG A 412 4.47 11.73 20.17
C ARG A 412 4.72 10.46 20.96
N VAL A 413 5.85 10.43 21.66
CA VAL A 413 6.18 9.34 22.59
C VAL A 413 5.48 9.56 23.92
N VAL A 414 4.83 8.52 24.44
CA VAL A 414 4.43 8.45 25.85
C VAL A 414 5.46 7.55 26.54
N PRO A 415 6.08 7.98 27.65
CA PRO A 415 7.18 7.25 28.29
C PRO A 415 6.71 6.02 29.09
N ALA A 416 5.90 5.15 28.48
CA ALA A 416 5.55 3.83 28.99
C ALA A 416 6.77 2.90 28.87
N THR A 417 7.51 2.74 29.97
CA THR A 417 8.79 2.00 29.99
C THR A 417 8.66 0.53 30.36
N SER A 418 7.44 0.00 30.40
CA SER A 418 7.13 -1.42 30.63
C SER A 418 5.93 -1.85 29.78
N GLN A 419 5.80 -3.15 29.51
CA GLN A 419 4.65 -3.68 28.77
C GLN A 419 3.33 -3.45 29.51
N GLN A 420 3.35 -3.49 30.84
CA GLN A 420 2.17 -3.19 31.65
C GLN A 420 1.74 -1.73 31.51
N ALA A 421 2.70 -0.80 31.47
CA ALA A 421 2.43 0.61 31.25
C ALA A 421 1.82 0.84 29.86
N SER A 422 2.35 0.18 28.83
CA SER A 422 1.79 0.28 27.48
C SER A 422 0.39 -0.33 27.38
N LEU A 423 0.12 -1.43 28.08
CA LEU A 423 -1.22 -2.03 28.15
C LEU A 423 -2.23 -1.03 28.74
N LEU A 424 -1.91 -0.40 29.87
CA LEU A 424 -2.76 0.63 30.48
C LEU A 424 -2.96 1.81 29.51
N ALA A 425 -1.87 2.26 28.87
CA ALA A 425 -1.93 3.39 27.96
C ALA A 425 -2.84 3.13 26.74
N LEU A 426 -2.89 1.89 26.25
CA LEU A 426 -3.78 1.47 25.16
C LEU A 426 -5.24 1.37 25.61
N VAL A 427 -5.50 0.80 26.78
CA VAL A 427 -6.87 0.73 27.34
C VAL A 427 -7.45 2.12 27.55
N GLU A 428 -6.62 3.06 27.98
CA GLU A 428 -7.05 4.43 28.24
C GLU A 428 -7.09 5.31 26.98
N LEU A 429 -6.51 4.90 25.85
CA LEU A 429 -6.41 5.74 24.64
C LEU A 429 -7.78 6.25 24.15
N ASP A 430 -7.90 7.56 23.92
CA ASP A 430 -9.08 8.15 23.27
C ASP A 430 -8.76 8.38 21.78
N PRO A 431 -9.33 7.58 20.86
CA PRO A 431 -9.02 7.66 19.44
C PRO A 431 -9.47 8.98 18.79
N GLU A 432 -10.39 9.74 19.42
CA GLU A 432 -10.93 10.99 18.87
C GLU A 432 -10.18 12.23 19.37
N ALA A 433 -9.40 12.10 20.45
CA ALA A 433 -8.61 13.18 21.01
C ALA A 433 -7.33 13.44 20.18
N ALA A 434 -6.78 14.64 20.29
CA ALA A 434 -5.48 14.98 19.71
C ALA A 434 -4.34 14.26 20.45
N VAL A 435 -3.24 14.00 19.76
CA VAL A 435 -2.06 13.28 20.25
C VAL A 435 -1.47 13.93 21.50
N ASP A 436 -1.42 15.26 21.56
CA ASP A 436 -0.92 15.97 22.74
C ASP A 436 -1.84 15.82 23.95
N ALA A 437 -3.15 15.89 23.74
CA ALA A 437 -4.13 15.72 24.81
C ALA A 437 -4.14 14.28 25.35
N ASN A 438 -4.00 13.29 24.47
CA ASN A 438 -3.81 11.91 24.87
C ASN A 438 -2.50 11.74 25.65
N ALA A 439 -1.37 12.24 25.14
CA ALA A 439 -0.08 12.09 25.80
C ALA A 439 -0.09 12.66 27.22
N GLU A 440 -0.62 13.88 27.42
CA GLU A 440 -0.75 14.48 28.76
C GLU A 440 -1.61 13.66 29.71
N ARG A 441 -2.76 13.15 29.25
CA ARG A 441 -3.66 12.33 30.05
C ARG A 441 -3.03 10.98 30.42
N LEU A 442 -2.37 10.34 29.47
CA LEU A 442 -1.72 9.05 29.66
C LEU A 442 -0.49 9.18 30.57
N GLU A 443 0.32 10.24 30.42
CA GLU A 443 1.43 10.55 31.34
C GLU A 443 0.93 10.69 32.79
N ALA A 444 -0.22 11.35 32.99
CA ALA A 444 -0.84 11.47 34.32
C ALA A 444 -1.36 10.13 34.86
N ALA A 445 -1.97 9.28 34.02
CA ALA A 445 -2.43 7.96 34.42
C ALA A 445 -1.25 7.04 34.82
N LEU A 446 -0.18 7.05 34.02
CA LEU A 446 1.03 6.27 34.27
C LEU A 446 1.76 6.66 35.56
N ALA A 447 1.63 7.91 36.02
CA ALA A 447 2.22 8.36 37.27
C ALA A 447 1.63 7.66 38.52
N HIS A 448 0.43 7.08 38.39
CA HIS A 448 -0.24 6.34 39.46
C HIS A 448 -0.12 4.82 39.32
N LEU A 449 0.44 4.33 38.21
CA LEU A 449 0.60 2.90 37.96
C LEU A 449 1.72 2.31 38.81
N ALA A 450 1.38 1.31 39.63
CA ALA A 450 2.35 0.45 40.29
C ALA A 450 2.59 -0.80 39.44
N THR A 451 3.85 -1.07 39.09
CA THR A 451 4.22 -2.28 38.35
C THR A 451 5.07 -3.21 39.22
N GLY A 452 4.84 -4.50 39.06
CA GLY A 452 5.66 -5.56 39.65
C GLY A 452 5.88 -6.71 38.68
N GLY A 453 6.59 -7.73 39.15
CA GLY A 453 6.79 -8.94 38.38
C GLY A 453 7.51 -10.01 39.17
N VAL A 454 7.41 -11.24 38.69
CA VAL A 454 8.08 -12.40 39.27
C VAL A 454 8.83 -13.13 38.16
N ALA A 455 10.09 -13.42 38.41
CA ALA A 455 10.99 -14.07 37.46
C ALA A 455 11.87 -15.12 38.15
N PRO A 456 12.40 -16.10 37.40
CA PRO A 456 13.43 -16.99 37.92
C PRO A 456 14.72 -16.20 38.20
N ALA A 457 15.36 -16.47 39.34
CA ALA A 457 16.67 -15.91 39.65
C ALA A 457 17.71 -16.34 38.61
N ALA A 458 18.27 -15.37 37.87
CA ALA A 458 19.30 -15.65 36.88
C ALA A 458 20.64 -16.12 37.50
N ARG A 459 20.86 -15.85 38.79
CA ARG A 459 22.07 -16.19 39.55
C ARG A 459 21.77 -16.25 41.05
N ASP A 460 22.69 -16.83 41.81
CA ASP A 460 22.64 -16.80 43.28
C ASP A 460 22.72 -15.37 43.83
N ASP A 461 21.96 -15.09 44.90
CA ASP A 461 22.02 -13.82 45.60
C ASP A 461 23.29 -13.73 46.45
N ALA A 462 24.01 -12.60 46.34
CA ALA A 462 25.26 -12.40 47.09
C ALA A 462 25.08 -12.38 48.62
N ARG A 463 23.85 -12.15 49.10
CA ARG A 463 23.50 -12.17 50.54
C ARG A 463 22.92 -13.52 50.98
N GLY A 464 22.85 -14.50 50.07
CA GLY A 464 22.35 -15.85 50.35
C GLY A 464 20.83 -15.95 50.51
N ARG A 465 20.05 -14.99 49.99
CA ARG A 465 18.58 -15.00 50.10
C ARG A 465 17.93 -16.09 49.23
N PHE A 466 18.42 -16.30 48.02
CA PHE A 466 17.90 -17.25 47.03
C PHE A 466 19.01 -17.76 46.12
N LYS A 467 18.76 -18.88 45.44
CA LYS A 467 19.64 -19.51 44.45
C LYS A 467 19.14 -19.30 43.03
N GLN A 468 20.03 -19.51 42.06
CA GLN A 468 19.66 -19.54 40.65
C GLN A 468 18.47 -20.49 40.42
N GLY A 469 17.45 -20.00 39.72
CA GLY A 469 16.20 -20.71 39.43
C GLY A 469 15.08 -20.53 40.46
N ASP A 470 15.36 -20.04 41.67
CA ASP A 470 14.31 -19.71 42.65
C ASP A 470 13.45 -18.55 42.13
N ALA A 471 12.19 -18.48 42.58
CA ALA A 471 11.30 -17.38 42.24
C ALA A 471 11.73 -16.10 42.98
N VAL A 472 11.83 -14.98 42.26
CA VAL A 472 12.13 -13.66 42.83
C VAL A 472 11.07 -12.67 42.39
N GLY A 473 10.47 -11.98 43.36
CA GLY A 473 9.41 -11.01 43.19
C GLY A 473 9.92 -9.58 43.31
N PHE A 474 9.44 -8.71 42.41
CA PHE A 474 9.84 -7.33 42.28
C PHE A 474 8.63 -6.39 42.30
N VAL A 475 8.75 -5.25 42.98
CA VAL A 475 7.80 -4.12 42.90
C VAL A 475 8.62 -2.85 42.74
N GLY A 476 8.32 -2.04 41.71
CA GLY A 476 9.07 -0.81 41.43
C GLY A 476 10.59 -1.02 41.22
N GLY A 477 11.01 -2.22 40.81
CA GLY A 477 12.42 -2.59 40.64
C GLY A 477 13.13 -3.10 41.90
N GLU A 478 12.47 -3.09 43.06
CA GLU A 478 13.02 -3.62 44.31
C GLU A 478 12.59 -5.07 44.56
N ILE A 479 13.49 -5.91 45.08
CA ILE A 479 13.17 -7.29 45.46
C ILE A 479 12.36 -7.28 46.75
N VAL A 480 11.11 -7.75 46.67
CA VAL A 480 10.17 -7.81 47.81
C VAL A 480 9.93 -9.23 48.32
N ALA A 481 10.12 -10.25 47.48
CA ALA A 481 9.82 -11.64 47.82
C ALA A 481 10.79 -12.61 47.14
N TRP A 482 11.04 -13.78 47.74
CA TRP A 482 11.87 -14.83 47.14
C TRP A 482 11.57 -16.23 47.69
N GLY A 483 11.83 -17.27 46.90
CA GLY A 483 11.65 -18.67 47.30
C GLY A 483 10.81 -19.48 46.32
N GLY A 484 9.75 -20.14 46.81
CA GLY A 484 8.84 -20.93 45.98
C GLY A 484 7.94 -20.04 45.12
N ALA A 485 7.63 -20.47 43.89
CA ALA A 485 6.86 -19.68 42.93
C ALA A 485 5.53 -19.14 43.48
N GLY A 486 4.74 -19.98 44.14
CA GLY A 486 3.44 -19.59 44.70
C GLY A 486 3.55 -18.61 45.87
N SER A 487 4.47 -18.85 46.81
CA SER A 487 4.68 -17.93 47.94
C SER A 487 5.21 -16.58 47.47
N THR A 488 6.15 -16.58 46.51
CA THR A 488 6.71 -15.36 45.94
C THR A 488 5.65 -14.58 45.18
N LEU A 489 4.79 -15.25 44.40
CA LEU A 489 3.69 -14.60 43.68
C LEU A 489 2.71 -13.93 44.66
N THR A 490 2.24 -14.66 45.68
CA THR A 490 1.34 -14.10 46.71
C THR A 490 1.94 -12.90 47.41
N GLU A 491 3.19 -13.00 47.88
CA GLU A 491 3.85 -11.90 48.59
C GLU A 491 4.10 -10.70 47.67
N THR A 492 4.41 -10.92 46.39
CA THR A 492 4.59 -9.82 45.42
C THR A 492 3.27 -9.10 45.14
N ILE A 493 2.17 -9.84 44.93
CA ILE A 493 0.83 -9.25 44.76
C ILE A 493 0.45 -8.46 46.02
N GLN A 494 0.73 -9.00 47.21
CA GLN A 494 0.42 -8.32 48.47
C GLN A 494 1.20 -7.01 48.65
N HIS A 495 2.46 -6.96 48.26
CA HIS A 495 3.24 -5.72 48.27
C HIS A 495 2.77 -4.71 47.22
N LEU A 496 2.36 -5.20 46.04
CA LEU A 496 1.90 -4.35 44.94
C LEU A 496 0.50 -3.76 45.18
N SER A 497 -0.41 -4.54 45.75
CA SER A 497 -1.83 -4.20 45.96
C SER A 497 -2.09 -3.28 47.15
N ALA A 498 -1.08 -2.64 47.73
CA ALA A 498 -1.21 -1.78 48.91
C ALA A 498 -2.09 -0.53 48.63
N GLY A 499 -3.41 -0.71 48.65
CA GLY A 499 -4.42 0.30 48.32
C GLY A 499 -5.17 0.08 46.99
N ALA A 500 -4.89 -0.99 46.24
CA ALA A 500 -5.56 -1.31 44.98
C ALA A 500 -6.64 -2.38 45.16
N GLU A 501 -7.78 -2.22 44.48
CA GLU A 501 -8.90 -3.18 44.50
C GLU A 501 -8.73 -4.30 43.45
N ILE A 502 -8.01 -4.00 42.36
CA ILE A 502 -7.78 -4.91 41.24
C ILE A 502 -6.27 -4.98 40.95
N VAL A 503 -5.76 -6.19 40.72
CA VAL A 503 -4.40 -6.42 40.22
C VAL A 503 -4.47 -7.22 38.93
N THR A 504 -3.87 -6.68 37.87
CA THR A 504 -3.72 -7.37 36.59
C THR A 504 -2.47 -8.24 36.63
N VAL A 505 -2.65 -9.54 36.40
CA VAL A 505 -1.61 -10.57 36.33
C VAL A 505 -1.48 -11.07 34.90
N ILE A 506 -0.30 -10.89 34.31
CA ILE A 506 -0.01 -11.29 32.93
C ILE A 506 1.04 -12.41 32.94
N ALA A 507 0.63 -13.63 32.58
CA ALA A 507 1.51 -14.81 32.58
C ALA A 507 2.44 -14.83 31.37
N GLY A 508 3.72 -15.10 31.62
CA GLY A 508 4.75 -15.27 30.60
C GLY A 508 5.07 -16.73 30.32
N GLU A 509 6.08 -16.95 29.46
CA GLU A 509 6.50 -18.29 29.07
C GLU A 509 7.10 -19.05 30.25
N GLY A 510 6.68 -20.31 30.43
CA GLY A 510 7.23 -21.19 31.47
C GLY A 510 6.87 -20.81 32.90
N ALA A 511 5.80 -20.02 33.10
CA ALA A 511 5.25 -19.71 34.41
C ALA A 511 4.93 -21.02 35.19
N PRO A 512 5.49 -21.24 36.41
CA PRO A 512 5.33 -22.49 37.14
C PRO A 512 3.91 -22.79 37.66
N ILE A 513 3.02 -21.80 37.61
CA ILE A 513 1.63 -21.87 38.06
C ILE A 513 0.77 -21.45 36.89
N GLU A 514 -0.18 -22.30 36.52
CA GLU A 514 -1.10 -22.05 35.42
C GLU A 514 -1.98 -20.84 35.74
N LEU A 515 -2.33 -20.07 34.71
CA LEU A 515 -3.10 -18.84 34.86
C LEU A 515 -4.44 -19.07 35.59
N ALA A 516 -5.06 -20.23 35.39
CA ALA A 516 -6.31 -20.63 36.06
C ALA A 516 -6.18 -20.71 37.59
N ASP A 517 -4.99 -21.02 38.12
CA ASP A 517 -4.75 -21.25 39.54
C ASP A 517 -4.25 -19.99 40.26
N VAL A 518 -3.98 -18.89 39.55
CA VAL A 518 -3.45 -17.63 40.10
C VAL A 518 -4.37 -17.04 41.17
N ASP A 519 -5.69 -17.19 41.07
CA ASP A 519 -6.65 -16.65 42.05
C ASP A 519 -6.41 -17.21 43.45
N THR A 520 -5.87 -18.44 43.56
CA THR A 520 -5.54 -19.06 44.85
C THR A 520 -4.39 -18.37 45.59
N HIS A 521 -3.66 -17.50 44.89
CA HIS A 521 -2.54 -16.73 45.37
C HIS A 521 -2.88 -15.25 45.64
N ALA A 522 -4.12 -14.83 45.39
CA ALA A 522 -4.60 -13.48 45.64
C ALA A 522 -4.76 -13.22 47.16
N PRO A 523 -4.32 -12.05 47.68
CA PRO A 523 -4.67 -11.61 49.02
C PRO A 523 -6.19 -11.41 49.20
N ASP A 524 -6.68 -11.57 50.43
CA ASP A 524 -8.10 -11.32 50.74
C ASP A 524 -8.51 -9.88 50.34
N GLY A 525 -9.55 -9.77 49.51
CA GLY A 525 -10.12 -8.48 49.09
C GLY A 525 -9.49 -7.85 47.84
N VAL A 526 -8.56 -8.54 47.18
CA VAL A 526 -7.99 -8.11 45.88
C VAL A 526 -8.56 -8.98 44.77
N GLU A 527 -9.16 -8.36 43.76
CA GLU A 527 -9.61 -9.06 42.55
C GLU A 527 -8.44 -9.20 41.56
N ILE A 528 -8.29 -10.38 40.96
CA ILE A 528 -7.24 -10.65 39.98
C ILE A 528 -7.83 -10.68 38.57
N GLU A 529 -7.34 -9.77 37.73
CA GLU A 529 -7.56 -9.81 36.30
C GLU A 529 -6.40 -10.58 35.63
N LYS A 530 -6.71 -11.49 34.69
CA LYS A 530 -5.74 -12.47 34.20
C LYS A 530 -5.60 -12.42 32.69
N HIS A 531 -4.36 -12.33 32.22
CA HIS A 531 -4.03 -12.30 30.79
C HIS A 531 -2.86 -13.23 30.46
N GLU A 532 -2.85 -13.76 29.25
CA GLU A 532 -1.67 -14.41 28.68
C GLU A 532 -0.80 -13.37 27.97
N GLY A 533 0.44 -13.20 28.40
CA GLY A 533 1.42 -12.30 27.78
C GLY A 533 2.48 -13.02 26.95
N GLY A 534 2.93 -14.20 27.40
CA GLY A 534 3.91 -15.02 26.67
C GLY A 534 5.31 -14.40 26.59
N GLN A 535 5.64 -13.44 27.45
CA GLN A 535 6.97 -12.85 27.53
C GLN A 535 8.00 -13.85 28.08
N PRO A 536 9.24 -13.90 27.56
CA PRO A 536 10.19 -14.99 27.85
C PRO A 536 10.97 -14.85 29.18
N SER A 537 11.21 -13.63 29.67
CA SER A 537 12.06 -13.39 30.87
C SER A 537 11.30 -13.40 32.20
N TRP A 538 9.97 -13.26 32.17
CA TRP A 538 9.14 -13.01 33.35
C TRP A 538 8.03 -14.06 33.44
N TRP A 539 7.95 -14.78 34.55
CA TRP A 539 6.84 -15.71 34.78
C TRP A 539 5.52 -14.99 34.93
N TRP A 540 5.50 -13.87 35.67
CA TRP A 540 4.33 -13.01 35.79
C TRP A 540 4.75 -11.55 35.78
N LEU A 541 4.06 -10.75 34.97
CA LEU A 541 4.09 -9.30 35.06
C LEU A 541 2.82 -8.83 35.77
N LEU A 542 2.97 -7.88 36.69
CA LEU A 542 1.91 -7.42 37.57
C LEU A 542 1.70 -5.91 37.40
N ALA A 543 0.45 -5.48 37.45
CA ALA A 543 0.07 -4.07 37.46
C ALA A 543 -1.06 -3.84 38.46
N ALA A 544 -0.98 -2.72 39.18
CA ALA A 544 -2.02 -2.23 40.07
C ALA A 544 -2.15 -0.72 39.88
N GLN A 545 -3.39 -0.24 39.86
CA GLN A 545 -3.73 1.18 39.68
C GLN A 545 -4.48 1.71 40.90
#